data_AF-A0A6P0TWW0-F1
#
_entry.id   AF-A0A6P0TWW0-F1
#
_cell.length_a   1.000
_cell.length_b   1.000
_cell.length_c   1.000
_cell.angle_alpha   90.00
_cell.angle_beta   90.00
_cell.angle_gamma   90.00
#
_symmetry.space_group_name_H-M   'P 1'
#
loop_
_entity.id
_entity.type
_entity.pdbx_description
1 polymer ?
#
loop_
_entity_poly.entity_id
_entity_poly.type
_entity_poly.pdbx_seq_one_letter_code
_entity_poly.pdbx_strand_id
1 'polypeptide(L)'
;ELVELGRLKGKGKFTGDVEGTFAAWLLQIVFFNNAWYLGFECEGGSEDCLLRFERLDRLYICQHLSKSRSQQQQLLHLQRLQKLLEASFGIFLGYSAAEQSKFLSKKKLDKKQVILTVELWFDEEKFKFVCEKTKRFPSAKLQMSPPPKGSGFVKDEEYKKVFCLSGTKDRHFPHRFRVELPCWCIKDVNFLSWIIGFGGHVKVVKPDELIDTVYETGLGIVEVYEDFNY
;
A
#
# COMPACT_ATOMS: atom_id res chain seq x y z
N GLU A 1 -9.40 20.21 -15.11
CA GLU A 1 -8.53 20.89 -16.09
C GLU A 1 -7.15 20.27 -16.03
N LEU A 2 -6.37 20.37 -17.10
CA LEU A 2 -4.96 19.99 -17.11
C LEU A 2 -4.13 21.16 -16.57
N VAL A 3 -3.28 20.88 -15.61
CA VAL A 3 -2.33 21.85 -15.06
C VAL A 3 -0.92 21.31 -15.17
N GLU A 4 0.05 22.22 -15.22
CA GLU A 4 1.43 21.89 -14.93
C GLU A 4 1.67 22.07 -13.43
N LEU A 5 2.07 21.00 -12.75
CA LEU A 5 2.46 21.00 -11.36
C LEU A 5 3.98 21.04 -11.24
N GLY A 6 4.48 21.81 -10.27
CA GLY A 6 5.87 21.79 -9.85
C GLY A 6 6.02 21.19 -8.46
N ARG A 7 7.13 20.47 -8.23
CA ARG A 7 7.53 19.98 -6.90
C ARG A 7 8.43 20.99 -6.20
N LEU A 8 8.12 21.33 -4.94
CA LEU A 8 8.93 22.25 -4.15
C LEU A 8 10.33 21.68 -3.86
N LYS A 9 11.36 22.50 -4.10
CA LYS A 9 12.76 22.14 -3.80
C LYS A 9 13.00 22.00 -2.30
N GLY A 10 13.93 21.11 -1.91
CA GLY A 10 14.35 20.93 -0.52
C GLY A 10 13.32 20.27 0.42
N LYS A 11 12.19 19.79 -0.10
CA LYS A 11 11.24 18.97 0.66
C LYS A 11 11.71 17.51 0.66
N GLY A 12 11.43 16.79 1.74
CA GLY A 12 11.73 15.35 1.84
C GLY A 12 11.04 14.57 0.72
N LYS A 13 11.73 13.57 0.19
CA LYS A 13 11.29 12.75 -0.95
C LYS A 13 11.48 11.27 -0.64
N PHE A 14 10.67 10.45 -1.28
CA PHE A 14 10.94 9.02 -1.31
C PHE A 14 11.79 8.68 -2.54
N THR A 15 12.50 7.55 -2.47
CA THR A 15 13.29 7.03 -3.58
C THR A 15 12.39 6.86 -4.81
N GLY A 16 12.79 7.49 -5.92
CA GLY A 16 12.02 7.49 -7.18
C GLY A 16 11.30 8.80 -7.52
N ASP A 17 11.18 9.74 -6.58
CA ASP A 17 10.58 11.05 -6.88
C ASP A 17 11.57 11.96 -7.64
N VAL A 18 11.22 12.30 -8.89
CA VAL A 18 12.02 13.18 -9.76
C VAL A 18 11.69 14.65 -9.50
N GLU A 19 12.70 15.53 -9.50
CA GLU A 19 12.47 16.98 -9.48
C GLU A 19 11.91 17.50 -10.80
N GLY A 20 11.23 18.64 -10.73
CA GLY A 20 10.80 19.38 -11.92
C GLY A 20 9.30 19.59 -11.97
N THR A 21 8.83 19.85 -13.19
CA THR A 21 7.43 20.05 -13.50
C THR A 21 6.87 18.88 -14.29
N PHE A 22 5.56 18.66 -14.17
CA PHE A 22 4.85 17.63 -14.91
C PHE A 22 3.40 18.05 -15.15
N ALA A 23 2.81 17.59 -16.25
CA ALA A 23 1.41 17.85 -16.55
C ALA A 23 0.53 16.82 -15.82
N ALA A 24 -0.56 17.27 -15.19
CA ALA A 24 -1.44 16.41 -14.42
C ALA A 24 -2.91 16.84 -14.44
N TRP A 25 -3.78 15.84 -14.47
CA TRP A 25 -5.21 16.00 -14.25
C TRP A 25 -5.51 15.86 -12.76
N LEU A 26 -5.96 16.94 -12.14
CA LEU A 26 -6.34 16.93 -10.72
C LEU A 26 -7.63 16.15 -10.54
N LEU A 27 -7.67 15.18 -9.62
CA LEU A 27 -8.81 14.28 -9.44
C LEU A 27 -9.52 14.43 -8.10
N GLN A 28 -8.78 14.42 -6.98
CA GLN A 28 -9.36 14.54 -5.64
C GLN A 28 -8.33 15.00 -4.61
N ILE A 29 -8.81 15.49 -3.47
CA ILE A 29 -7.98 15.76 -2.29
C ILE A 29 -8.42 14.80 -1.19
N VAL A 30 -7.46 14.17 -0.52
CA VAL A 30 -7.71 13.22 0.58
C VAL A 30 -6.83 13.54 1.78
N PHE A 31 -7.32 13.26 2.99
CA PHE A 31 -6.53 13.33 4.21
C PHE A 31 -6.06 11.92 4.60
N PHE A 32 -4.75 11.73 4.75
CA PHE A 32 -4.14 10.43 5.05
C PHE A 32 -2.91 10.63 5.95
N ASN A 33 -2.75 9.82 7.00
CA ASN A 33 -1.60 9.84 7.92
C ASN A 33 -1.08 11.25 8.25
N ASN A 34 -1.97 12.13 8.70
CA ASN A 34 -1.71 13.50 9.17
C ASN A 34 -1.37 14.54 8.09
N ALA A 35 -1.65 14.29 6.82
CA ALA A 35 -1.47 15.29 5.76
C ALA A 35 -2.54 15.24 4.68
N TRP A 36 -2.65 16.35 3.96
CA TRP A 36 -3.48 16.45 2.76
C TRP A 36 -2.69 16.03 1.52
N TYR A 37 -3.32 15.23 0.68
CA TYR A 37 -2.74 14.71 -0.56
C TYR A 37 -3.63 15.08 -1.74
N LEU A 38 -3.00 15.45 -2.84
CA LEU A 38 -3.64 15.59 -4.14
C LEU A 38 -3.51 14.26 -4.88
N GLY A 39 -4.65 13.68 -5.23
CA GLY A 39 -4.75 12.59 -6.19
C GLY A 39 -4.87 13.13 -7.61
N PHE A 40 -4.05 12.62 -8.51
CA PHE A 40 -4.00 13.08 -9.89
C PHE A 40 -3.60 11.96 -10.85
N GLU A 41 -3.76 12.22 -12.15
CA GLU A 41 -3.23 11.41 -13.24
C GLU A 41 -2.21 12.21 -14.03
N CYS A 42 -1.01 11.67 -14.23
CA CYS A 42 0.00 12.29 -15.08
C CYS A 42 -0.42 12.26 -16.57
N GLU A 43 -0.09 13.32 -17.31
CA GLU A 43 -0.21 13.38 -18.78
C GLU A 43 1.15 13.55 -19.44
N GLY A 44 1.45 12.66 -20.38
CA GLY A 44 2.68 12.65 -21.17
C GLY A 44 3.91 12.10 -20.45
N GLY A 45 5.01 12.04 -21.19
CA GLY A 45 6.30 11.55 -20.68
C GLY A 45 6.30 10.04 -20.34
N SER A 46 7.21 9.63 -19.46
CA SER A 46 7.35 8.24 -19.01
C SER A 46 6.30 7.83 -17.98
N GLU A 47 5.63 8.79 -17.35
CA GLU A 47 4.58 8.56 -16.34
C GLU A 47 3.17 8.70 -16.93
N ASP A 48 3.00 8.74 -18.26
CA ASP A 48 1.69 8.95 -18.86
C ASP A 48 0.64 7.96 -18.34
N CYS A 49 -0.56 8.47 -18.03
CA CYS A 49 -1.67 7.74 -17.44
C CYS A 49 -1.42 7.16 -16.03
N LEU A 50 -0.30 7.49 -15.37
CA LEU A 50 -0.01 7.07 -14.00
C LEU A 50 -0.93 7.82 -13.02
N LEU A 51 -1.65 7.07 -12.20
CA LEU A 51 -2.46 7.59 -11.10
C LEU A 51 -1.62 7.58 -9.82
N ARG A 52 -1.52 8.73 -9.16
CA ARG A 52 -0.72 8.84 -7.92
C ARG A 52 -1.29 9.86 -6.97
N PHE A 53 -0.77 9.83 -5.75
CA PHE A 53 -0.99 10.84 -4.75
C PHE A 53 0.34 11.47 -4.34
N GLU A 54 0.34 12.78 -4.19
CA GLU A 54 1.44 13.50 -3.56
C GLU A 54 0.90 14.47 -2.54
N ARG A 55 1.71 14.78 -1.52
CA ARG A 55 1.29 15.72 -0.48
C ARG A 55 1.08 17.11 -1.08
N LEU A 56 -0.04 17.73 -0.72
CA LEU A 56 -0.45 19.02 -1.26
C LEU A 56 0.55 20.13 -0.88
N ASP A 57 1.16 20.04 0.32
CA ASP A 57 2.17 21.00 0.81
C ASP A 57 3.55 20.85 0.13
N ARG A 58 3.68 19.95 -0.85
CA ARG A 58 4.90 19.77 -1.67
C ARG A 58 4.70 20.21 -3.12
N LEU A 59 3.47 20.58 -3.50
CA LEU A 59 3.09 20.90 -4.87
C LEU A 59 2.69 22.36 -5.00
N TYR A 60 2.89 22.90 -6.20
CA TYR A 60 2.32 24.17 -6.63
C TYR A 60 1.90 24.10 -8.09
N ILE A 61 0.91 24.89 -8.48
CA ILE A 61 0.50 25.01 -9.89
C ILE A 61 1.42 26.01 -10.56
N CYS A 62 2.16 25.56 -11.58
CA CYS A 62 2.98 26.43 -12.43
C CYS A 62 2.10 27.22 -13.40
N GLN A 63 1.20 26.52 -14.10
CA GLN A 63 0.30 27.09 -15.11
C GLN A 63 -0.87 26.16 -15.43
N HIS A 64 -1.92 26.71 -16.04
CA HIS A 64 -3.06 25.97 -16.58
C HIS A 64 -2.82 25.70 -18.09
N LEU A 65 -2.99 24.46 -18.55
CA LEU A 65 -2.60 24.04 -19.90
C LEU A 65 -3.76 24.08 -20.93
N SER A 66 -4.77 24.94 -20.73
CA SER A 66 -5.93 25.17 -21.63
C SER A 66 -6.65 23.91 -22.15
N LYS A 67 -6.47 22.75 -21.50
CA LYS A 67 -7.17 21.51 -21.77
C LYS A 67 -8.14 21.19 -20.63
N SER A 68 -9.34 20.77 -20.98
CA SER A 68 -10.37 20.34 -20.03
C SER A 68 -10.89 18.96 -20.40
N ARG A 69 -11.33 18.22 -19.39
CA ARG A 69 -12.03 16.94 -19.53
C ARG A 69 -13.52 17.19 -19.37
N SER A 70 -14.34 16.38 -20.03
CA SER A 70 -15.76 16.34 -19.70
C SER A 70 -15.96 15.83 -18.27
N GLN A 71 -17.09 16.19 -17.65
CA GLN A 71 -17.44 15.71 -16.31
C GLN A 71 -17.49 14.18 -16.24
N GLN A 72 -17.94 13.51 -17.30
CA GLN A 72 -17.99 12.06 -17.39
C GLN A 72 -16.59 11.43 -17.40
N GLN A 73 -15.65 12.02 -18.16
CA GLN A 73 -14.26 11.58 -18.15
C GLN A 73 -13.62 11.81 -16.77
N GLN A 74 -13.84 12.97 -16.17
CA GLN A 74 -13.34 13.28 -14.83
C GLN A 74 -13.81 12.24 -13.80
N LEU A 75 -15.10 11.90 -13.82
CA LEU A 75 -15.68 10.90 -12.92
C LEU A 75 -15.10 9.51 -13.14
N LEU A 76 -14.92 9.10 -14.40
CA LEU A 76 -14.32 7.80 -14.72
C LEU A 76 -12.89 7.66 -14.17
N HIS A 77 -12.07 8.70 -14.33
CA HIS A 77 -10.69 8.69 -13.84
C HIS A 77 -10.62 8.77 -12.31
N LEU A 78 -11.53 9.52 -11.69
CA LEU A 78 -11.69 9.53 -10.23
C LEU A 78 -12.04 8.13 -9.69
N GLN A 79 -12.98 7.42 -10.33
CA GLN A 79 -13.35 6.06 -9.94
C GLN A 79 -12.18 5.07 -10.09
N ARG A 80 -11.35 5.23 -11.14
CA ARG A 80 -10.12 4.42 -11.31
C ARG A 80 -9.15 4.66 -10.16
N LEU A 81 -8.92 5.92 -9.79
CA LEU A 81 -8.05 6.29 -8.66
C LEU A 81 -8.57 5.72 -7.33
N GLN A 82 -9.86 5.86 -7.05
CA GLN A 82 -10.49 5.33 -5.84
C GLN A 82 -10.39 3.80 -5.78
N LYS A 83 -10.62 3.11 -6.89
CA LYS A 83 -10.49 1.64 -6.96
C LYS A 83 -9.07 1.15 -6.71
N LEU A 84 -8.04 1.91 -7.11
CA LEU A 84 -6.64 1.60 -6.77
C LEU A 84 -6.38 1.84 -5.28
N LEU A 85 -6.87 2.96 -4.73
CA LEU A 85 -6.73 3.32 -3.32
C LEU A 85 -7.40 2.27 -2.40
N GLU A 86 -8.65 1.91 -2.67
CA GLU A 86 -9.42 0.92 -1.90
C GLU A 86 -8.79 -0.47 -1.91
N ALA A 87 -8.02 -0.80 -2.94
CA ALA A 87 -7.34 -2.08 -3.06
C ALA A 87 -5.94 -2.11 -2.46
N SER A 88 -5.36 -0.94 -2.20
CA SER A 88 -3.99 -0.80 -1.70
C SER A 88 -3.99 -0.74 -0.16
N PHE A 89 -2.84 -1.00 0.46
CA PHE A 89 -2.70 -0.86 1.92
C PHE A 89 -2.74 0.62 2.36
N GLY A 90 -2.19 1.50 1.54
CA GLY A 90 -2.08 2.91 1.81
C GLY A 90 -2.26 3.75 0.54
N ILE A 91 -1.80 5.00 0.63
CA ILE A 91 -1.95 5.97 -0.45
C ILE A 91 -0.97 5.77 -1.62
N PHE A 92 0.03 4.89 -1.45
CA PHE A 92 0.98 4.57 -2.52
C PHE A 92 0.37 3.61 -3.54
N LEU A 93 0.35 4.01 -4.81
CA LEU A 93 -0.27 3.27 -5.90
C LEU A 93 0.74 2.67 -6.91
N GLY A 94 2.02 2.61 -6.53
CA GLY A 94 3.10 2.20 -7.43
C GLY A 94 3.56 3.29 -8.40
N TYR A 95 4.59 2.97 -9.18
CA TYR A 95 5.20 3.87 -10.17
C TYR A 95 5.00 3.39 -11.62
N SER A 96 4.08 2.44 -11.85
CA SER A 96 3.86 1.84 -13.17
C SER A 96 2.40 1.97 -13.62
N ALA A 97 2.18 2.83 -14.62
CA ALA A 97 0.88 2.96 -15.28
C ALA A 97 0.44 1.63 -15.91
N ALA A 98 1.39 0.82 -16.39
CA ALA A 98 1.13 -0.50 -16.96
C ALA A 98 0.58 -1.47 -15.91
N GLU A 99 1.15 -1.50 -14.70
CA GLU A 99 0.66 -2.34 -13.61
C GLU A 99 -0.73 -1.90 -13.13
N GLN A 100 -0.94 -0.59 -12.98
CA GLN A 100 -2.25 -0.02 -12.63
C GLN A 100 -3.31 -0.36 -13.68
N SER A 101 -2.96 -0.28 -14.97
CA SER A 101 -3.84 -0.65 -16.07
C SER A 101 -4.22 -2.14 -16.02
N LYS A 102 -3.25 -3.03 -15.79
CA LYS A 102 -3.52 -4.47 -15.59
C LYS A 102 -4.45 -4.72 -14.40
N PHE A 103 -4.26 -4.00 -13.29
CA PHE A 103 -5.12 -4.13 -12.12
C PHE A 103 -6.56 -3.66 -12.38
N LEU A 104 -6.70 -2.56 -13.11
CA LEU A 104 -7.99 -1.94 -13.46
C LEU A 104 -8.72 -2.69 -14.59
N SER A 105 -8.02 -3.53 -15.35
CA SER A 105 -8.57 -4.37 -16.42
C SER A 105 -9.80 -5.17 -15.96
N LYS A 106 -10.76 -5.32 -16.86
CA LYS A 106 -11.92 -6.21 -16.66
C LYS A 106 -11.51 -7.70 -16.73
N LYS A 107 -10.37 -8.01 -17.35
CA LYS A 107 -9.87 -9.39 -17.49
C LYS A 107 -9.24 -9.84 -16.17
N LYS A 108 -9.81 -10.90 -15.58
CA LYS A 108 -9.27 -11.48 -14.34
C LYS A 108 -7.81 -11.94 -14.46
N LEU A 109 -7.40 -12.39 -15.66
CA LEU A 109 -6.04 -12.86 -15.90
C LEU A 109 -5.01 -11.72 -15.80
N ASP A 110 -5.29 -10.55 -16.40
CA ASP A 110 -4.42 -9.37 -16.31
C ASP A 110 -4.27 -8.92 -14.86
N LYS A 111 -5.40 -8.84 -14.14
CA LYS A 111 -5.43 -8.42 -12.75
C LYS A 111 -4.61 -9.35 -11.85
N LYS A 112 -4.65 -10.66 -12.09
CA LYS A 112 -3.87 -11.65 -11.33
C LYS A 112 -2.35 -11.48 -11.50
N GLN A 113 -1.86 -10.95 -12.62
CA GLN A 113 -0.42 -10.75 -12.84
C GLN A 113 0.19 -9.68 -11.93
N VAL A 114 -0.63 -8.78 -11.39
CA VAL A 114 -0.20 -7.65 -10.55
C VAL A 114 -0.77 -7.75 -9.14
N ILE A 115 -1.31 -8.91 -8.78
CA ILE A 115 -1.70 -9.24 -7.40
C ILE A 115 -0.70 -10.26 -6.88
N LEU A 116 -0.20 -10.01 -5.68
CA LEU A 116 0.62 -10.95 -4.94
C LEU A 116 -0.06 -11.36 -3.64
N THR A 117 0.36 -12.51 -3.11
CA THR A 117 -0.05 -12.97 -1.79
C THR A 117 1.05 -12.59 -0.80
N VAL A 118 0.68 -11.78 0.20
CA VAL A 118 1.50 -11.59 1.39
C VAL A 118 1.08 -12.63 2.43
N GLU A 119 2.04 -13.38 2.96
CA GLU A 119 1.83 -14.27 4.10
C GLU A 119 2.76 -13.88 5.23
N LEU A 120 2.18 -13.64 6.40
CA LEU A 120 2.86 -13.28 7.64
C LEU A 120 2.48 -14.30 8.71
N TRP A 121 3.43 -14.69 9.54
CA TRP A 121 3.16 -15.48 10.74
C TRP A 121 3.42 -14.63 11.98
N PHE A 122 2.55 -14.75 12.97
CA PHE A 122 2.60 -13.96 14.21
C PHE A 122 2.69 -14.89 15.41
N ASP A 123 3.33 -14.38 16.46
CA ASP A 123 3.21 -14.94 17.79
C ASP A 123 1.84 -14.65 18.42
N GLU A 124 1.57 -15.23 19.58
CA GLU A 124 0.27 -15.04 20.25
C GLU A 124 0.05 -13.60 20.74
N GLU A 125 1.11 -12.90 21.17
CA GLU A 125 1.02 -11.55 21.72
C GLU A 125 0.53 -10.56 20.67
N LYS A 126 1.23 -10.47 19.54
CA LYS A 126 0.90 -9.48 18.51
C LYS A 126 -0.30 -9.88 17.67
N PHE A 127 -0.59 -11.18 17.54
CA PHE A 127 -1.74 -11.62 16.76
C PHE A 127 -3.07 -11.14 17.32
N LYS A 128 -3.21 -10.96 18.64
CA LYS A 128 -4.41 -10.38 19.27
C LYS A 128 -4.75 -9.00 18.68
N PHE A 129 -3.74 -8.14 18.54
CA PHE A 129 -3.90 -6.81 17.95
C PHE A 129 -4.21 -6.85 16.45
N VAL A 130 -3.65 -7.82 15.73
CA VAL A 130 -3.90 -8.00 14.30
C VAL A 130 -5.35 -8.43 14.05
N CYS A 131 -5.88 -9.34 14.86
CA CYS A 131 -7.26 -9.79 14.77
C CYS A 131 -8.30 -8.69 15.07
N GLU A 132 -7.97 -7.72 15.93
CA GLU A 132 -8.85 -6.58 16.22
C GLU A 132 -8.94 -5.57 15.07
N LYS A 133 -7.87 -5.44 14.27
CA LYS A 133 -7.70 -4.39 13.24
C LYS A 133 -7.91 -4.91 11.81
N THR A 134 -8.97 -5.68 11.58
CA THR A 134 -9.32 -6.21 10.24
C THR A 134 -9.65 -5.12 9.21
N LYS A 135 -10.02 -3.91 9.65
CA LYS A 135 -10.41 -2.80 8.76
C LYS A 135 -9.25 -2.18 7.95
N ARG A 136 -7.99 -2.48 8.29
CA ARG A 136 -6.81 -1.94 7.57
C ARG A 136 -6.58 -2.58 6.21
N PHE A 137 -7.17 -3.75 5.96
CA PHE A 137 -7.00 -4.49 4.72
C PHE A 137 -8.32 -4.56 3.97
N PRO A 138 -8.31 -4.65 2.64
CA PRO A 138 -9.52 -4.92 1.87
C PRO A 138 -10.12 -6.26 2.34
N SER A 139 -11.23 -6.21 3.08
CA SER A 139 -11.77 -7.34 3.85
C SER A 139 -12.04 -8.58 3.00
N ALA A 140 -12.41 -8.39 1.73
CA ALA A 140 -12.70 -9.46 0.78
C ALA A 140 -11.49 -10.36 0.43
N LYS A 141 -10.27 -10.01 0.85
CA LYS A 141 -9.03 -10.71 0.47
C LYS A 141 -8.14 -11.08 1.66
N LEU A 142 -8.64 -10.91 2.87
CA LEU A 142 -7.91 -11.17 4.10
C LEU A 142 -8.32 -12.53 4.67
N GLN A 143 -7.33 -13.36 4.97
CA GLN A 143 -7.48 -14.67 5.58
C GLN A 143 -6.52 -14.82 6.76
N MET A 144 -6.99 -15.38 7.87
CA MET A 144 -6.23 -15.54 9.09
C MET A 144 -6.52 -16.90 9.74
N SER A 145 -5.60 -17.37 10.58
CA SER A 145 -5.91 -18.45 11.53
C SER A 145 -6.85 -17.95 12.63
N PRO A 146 -7.61 -18.83 13.29
CA PRO A 146 -8.44 -18.44 14.42
C PRO A 146 -7.68 -17.63 15.48
N PRO A 147 -8.33 -16.63 16.09
CA PRO A 147 -7.73 -15.86 17.17
C PRO A 147 -7.49 -16.75 18.41
N PRO A 148 -6.63 -16.33 19.36
CA PRO A 148 -6.35 -17.10 20.58
C PRO A 148 -7.62 -17.39 21.39
N LYS A 149 -7.60 -18.48 22.18
CA LYS A 149 -8.75 -18.91 22.99
C LYS A 149 -9.24 -17.78 23.91
N GLY A 150 -10.55 -17.61 24.01
CA GLY A 150 -11.18 -16.56 24.84
C GLY A 150 -11.47 -15.24 24.13
N SER A 151 -11.09 -15.12 22.85
CA SER A 151 -11.39 -13.95 22.04
C SER A 151 -12.83 -14.00 21.49
N GLY A 152 -13.62 -12.96 21.77
CA GLY A 152 -15.07 -12.92 21.50
C GLY A 152 -15.48 -12.78 20.03
N PHE A 153 -14.54 -12.79 19.09
CA PHE A 153 -14.73 -12.34 17.70
C PHE A 153 -15.41 -13.35 16.76
N VAL A 154 -15.49 -14.64 17.11
CA VAL A 154 -15.81 -15.73 16.15
C VAL A 154 -17.33 -15.94 15.94
N LYS A 155 -18.19 -15.06 16.44
CA LYS A 155 -19.65 -15.29 16.44
C LYS A 155 -20.37 -14.87 15.16
N ASP A 156 -19.74 -14.08 14.29
CA ASP A 156 -20.38 -13.49 13.12
C ASP A 156 -19.83 -14.12 11.81
N GLU A 157 -20.72 -14.36 10.84
CA GLU A 157 -20.45 -15.02 9.55
C GLU A 157 -19.40 -14.26 8.72
N GLU A 158 -19.31 -12.94 8.87
CA GLU A 158 -18.26 -12.15 8.20
C GLU A 158 -16.85 -12.51 8.72
N TYR A 159 -16.73 -12.77 10.02
CA TYR A 159 -15.47 -13.17 10.65
C TYR A 159 -15.07 -14.60 10.30
N LYS A 160 -16.03 -15.49 10.03
CA LYS A 160 -15.72 -16.86 9.56
C LYS A 160 -15.03 -16.87 8.19
N LYS A 161 -15.33 -15.90 7.33
CA LYS A 161 -14.65 -15.77 6.02
C LYS A 161 -13.20 -15.33 6.18
N VAL A 162 -12.92 -14.50 7.18
CA VAL A 162 -11.56 -14.05 7.51
C VAL A 162 -10.80 -15.17 8.24
N PHE A 163 -11.35 -15.74 9.31
CA PHE A 163 -10.69 -16.75 10.13
C PHE A 163 -10.85 -18.18 9.59
N CYS A 164 -10.37 -18.41 8.37
CA CYS A 164 -10.53 -19.66 7.64
C CYS A 164 -9.25 -20.47 7.44
N LEU A 165 -8.10 -20.00 7.93
CA LEU A 165 -6.82 -20.72 7.80
C LEU A 165 -6.56 -21.63 9.00
N SER A 166 -5.80 -22.70 8.78
CA SER A 166 -5.14 -23.39 9.88
C SER A 166 -3.95 -22.55 10.41
N GLY A 167 -3.62 -22.76 11.69
CA GLY A 167 -2.37 -22.27 12.26
C GLY A 167 -1.13 -22.88 11.59
N THR A 168 0.04 -22.40 11.97
CA THR A 168 1.32 -22.88 11.46
C THR A 168 1.84 -24.09 12.27
N LYS A 169 2.91 -24.72 11.81
CA LYS A 169 3.65 -25.73 12.60
C LYS A 169 4.76 -25.11 13.45
N ASP A 170 5.01 -23.82 13.30
CA ASP A 170 6.04 -23.09 14.04
C ASP A 170 5.49 -22.71 15.41
N ARG A 171 6.16 -23.18 16.47
CA ARG A 171 5.71 -22.93 17.85
C ARG A 171 5.89 -21.47 18.28
N HIS A 172 6.83 -20.74 17.68
CA HIS A 172 7.07 -19.33 17.99
C HIS A 172 6.10 -18.43 17.22
N PHE A 173 5.66 -18.87 16.04
CA PHE A 173 4.74 -18.11 15.18
C PHE A 173 3.52 -18.96 14.77
N PRO A 174 2.67 -19.39 15.72
CA PRO A 174 1.58 -20.33 15.46
C PRO A 174 0.44 -19.73 14.62
N HIS A 175 0.34 -18.39 14.55
CA HIS A 175 -0.77 -17.72 13.89
C HIS A 175 -0.44 -17.29 12.48
N ARG A 176 -1.35 -17.55 11.54
CA ARG A 176 -1.17 -17.25 10.12
C ARG A 176 -2.03 -16.05 9.72
N PHE A 177 -1.45 -15.17 8.93
CA PHE A 177 -2.11 -14.06 8.27
C PHE A 177 -1.77 -14.11 6.78
N ARG A 178 -2.78 -13.96 5.92
CA ARG A 178 -2.62 -13.94 4.47
C ARG A 178 -3.51 -12.86 3.86
N VAL A 179 -2.97 -12.08 2.95
CA VAL A 179 -3.74 -11.08 2.20
C VAL A 179 -3.28 -11.02 0.75
N GLU A 180 -4.21 -10.84 -0.16
CA GLU A 180 -3.90 -10.53 -1.56
C GLU A 180 -3.90 -9.02 -1.79
N LEU A 181 -2.76 -8.48 -2.21
CA LEU A 181 -2.56 -7.05 -2.45
C LEU A 181 -2.00 -6.81 -3.85
N PRO A 182 -2.23 -5.62 -4.44
CA PRO A 182 -1.47 -5.19 -5.60
C PRO A 182 0.05 -5.24 -5.35
N CYS A 183 0.83 -5.56 -6.38
CA CYS A 183 2.28 -5.77 -6.26
C CYS A 183 3.04 -4.57 -5.71
N TRP A 184 2.58 -3.35 -5.94
CA TRP A 184 3.23 -2.15 -5.40
C TRP A 184 3.07 -1.99 -3.89
N CYS A 185 2.12 -2.69 -3.24
CA CYS A 185 1.89 -2.51 -1.80
C CYS A 185 3.07 -2.94 -0.93
N ILE A 186 3.90 -3.90 -1.37
CA ILE A 186 5.10 -4.31 -0.63
C ILE A 186 6.20 -3.24 -0.63
N LYS A 187 6.06 -2.20 -1.46
CA LYS A 187 6.94 -1.02 -1.51
C LYS A 187 6.32 0.19 -0.81
N ASP A 188 5.10 0.09 -0.28
CA ASP A 188 4.47 1.16 0.50
C ASP A 188 5.19 1.29 1.85
N VAL A 189 5.73 2.47 2.14
CA VAL A 189 6.48 2.75 3.37
C VAL A 189 5.62 2.53 4.62
N ASN A 190 4.32 2.82 4.59
CA ASN A 190 3.43 2.56 5.71
C ASN A 190 3.17 1.06 5.90
N PHE A 191 3.11 0.30 4.81
CA PHE A 191 2.98 -1.16 4.89
C PHE A 191 4.23 -1.80 5.49
N LEU A 192 5.40 -1.40 5.00
CA LEU A 192 6.69 -1.84 5.54
C LEU A 192 6.84 -1.43 7.01
N SER A 193 6.56 -0.18 7.35
CA SER A 193 6.61 0.31 8.73
C SER A 193 5.64 -0.42 9.66
N TRP A 194 4.47 -0.81 9.15
CA TRP A 194 3.51 -1.61 9.93
C TRP A 194 4.05 -3.00 10.23
N ILE A 195 4.70 -3.68 9.27
CA ILE A 195 5.33 -4.99 9.49
C ILE A 195 6.51 -4.85 10.46
N ILE A 196 7.46 -3.96 10.15
CA ILE A 196 8.67 -3.74 10.95
C ILE A 196 8.32 -3.31 12.38
N GLY A 197 7.25 -2.54 12.57
CA GLY A 197 6.78 -2.09 13.88
C GLY A 197 6.37 -3.22 14.83
N PHE A 198 6.16 -4.45 14.34
CA PHE A 198 5.97 -5.62 15.21
C PHE A 198 7.29 -6.23 15.68
N GLY A 199 8.44 -5.84 15.15
CA GLY A 199 9.75 -6.37 15.53
C GLY A 199 9.83 -7.90 15.41
N GLY A 200 10.45 -8.55 16.39
CA GLY A 200 10.64 -10.01 16.43
C GLY A 200 9.37 -10.85 16.60
N HIS A 201 8.19 -10.24 16.63
CA HIS A 201 6.90 -10.90 16.83
C HIS A 201 6.16 -11.23 15.52
N VAL A 202 6.75 -10.89 14.37
CA VAL A 202 6.23 -11.23 13.04
C VAL A 202 7.31 -11.88 12.20
N LYS A 203 6.91 -12.86 11.39
CA LYS A 203 7.75 -13.50 10.38
C LYS A 203 7.10 -13.31 9.02
N VAL A 204 7.82 -12.68 8.09
CA VAL A 204 7.40 -12.64 6.68
C VAL A 204 7.69 -14.01 6.06
N VAL A 205 6.70 -14.58 5.38
CA VAL A 205 6.82 -15.90 4.73
C VAL A 205 6.70 -15.80 3.22
N LYS A 206 5.91 -14.85 2.70
CA LYS A 206 5.81 -14.51 1.28
C LYS A 206 5.40 -13.04 1.09
N PRO A 207 5.76 -12.41 -0.04
CA PRO A 207 6.66 -12.89 -1.09
C PRO A 207 8.15 -12.75 -0.71
N ASP A 208 9.05 -13.39 -1.46
CA ASP A 208 10.50 -13.36 -1.19
C ASP A 208 11.06 -11.93 -1.19
N GLU A 209 10.64 -11.08 -2.12
CA GLU A 209 11.02 -9.64 -2.16
C GLU A 209 10.71 -8.90 -0.84
N LEU A 210 9.61 -9.26 -0.17
CA LEU A 210 9.25 -8.66 1.12
C LEU A 210 10.08 -9.25 2.26
N ILE A 211 10.47 -10.52 2.18
CA ILE A 211 11.40 -11.14 3.13
C ILE A 211 12.74 -10.41 3.07
N ASP A 212 13.30 -10.27 1.86
CA ASP A 212 14.58 -9.62 1.63
C ASP A 212 14.54 -8.18 2.15
N THR A 213 13.51 -7.42 1.80
CA THR A 213 13.35 -6.02 2.26
C THR A 213 13.31 -5.92 3.79
N VAL A 214 12.54 -6.77 4.46
CA VAL A 214 12.41 -6.74 5.93
C VAL A 214 13.70 -7.21 6.59
N TYR A 215 14.36 -8.22 6.02
CA TYR A 215 15.64 -8.73 6.50
C TYR A 215 16.74 -7.67 6.40
N GLU A 216 16.93 -7.07 5.23
CA GLU A 216 17.92 -6.00 5.00
C GLU A 216 17.65 -4.80 5.90
N THR A 217 16.38 -4.41 6.08
CA THR A 217 16.03 -3.31 6.99
C THR A 217 16.38 -3.65 8.44
N GLY A 218 16.08 -4.88 8.87
CA GLY A 218 16.42 -5.35 10.22
C GLY A 218 17.93 -5.38 10.45
N LEU A 219 18.70 -5.88 9.48
CA LEU A 219 20.16 -5.94 9.53
C LEU A 219 20.76 -4.53 9.62
N GLY A 220 20.33 -3.61 8.74
CA GLY A 220 20.82 -2.23 8.75
C GLY A 220 20.49 -1.48 10.05
N ILE A 221 19.40 -1.84 10.75
CA ILE A 221 19.12 -1.32 12.09
C ILE A 221 20.14 -1.85 13.11
N VAL A 222 20.45 -3.14 13.07
CA VAL A 222 21.41 -3.77 14.00
C VAL A 222 22.82 -3.19 13.80
N GLU A 223 23.28 -3.08 12.55
CA GLU A 223 24.61 -2.56 12.19
C GLU A 223 24.88 -1.17 12.78
N VAL A 224 23.87 -0.29 12.80
CA VAL A 224 23.97 1.06 13.39
C VAL A 224 24.34 1.03 14.89
N TYR A 225 24.01 -0.03 15.62
CA TYR A 225 24.36 -0.19 17.04
C TYR A 225 25.63 -1.02 17.26
N GLU A 226 26.03 -1.86 16.31
CA GLU A 226 27.28 -2.64 16.39
C GLU A 226 28.53 -1.77 16.20
N ASP A 227 28.42 -0.67 15.45
CA ASP A 227 29.49 0.33 15.30
C ASP A 227 29.79 1.12 16.60
N PHE A 228 28.91 1.03 17.60
CA PHE A 228 29.10 1.60 18.92
C PHE A 228 29.42 0.51 19.95
N ASN A 229 30.54 -0.20 19.78
CA ASN A 229 31.12 -0.97 20.88
C ASN A 229 31.59 0.00 21.98
N TYR A 230 30.75 0.20 23.00
CA TYR A 230 31.13 0.68 24.33
C TYR A 230 31.84 -0.41 25.12
#